data_AF-A0A957GI00-F1
#
_entry.id   AF-A0A957GI00-F1
#
_cell.length_a   1.000
_cell.length_b   1.000
_cell.length_c   1.000
_cell.angle_alpha   90.00
_cell.angle_beta   90.00
_cell.angle_gamma   90.00
#
_symmetry.space_group_name_H-M   'P 1'
#
loop_
_entity.id
_entity.type
_entity.pdbx_description
1 polymer ?
#
loop_
_entity_poly.entity_id
_entity_poly.type
_entity_poly.pdbx_seq_one_letter_code
_entity_poly.pdbx_strand_id
1 'polypeptide(L)'
;MPQYMYPLLLIVVFVGLLLVSVAVSIYLWLRHLDKVFRTCPACTVRGAGEIKDVVEIERTSEVDYNRDFPRLIVTTHFEDHYACNSCGHAWTRTFHETEVKRYRGSATEI
;
A
#
# COMPACT_ATOMS: atom_id res chain seq x y z
N MET A 1 -0.50 44.87 25.79
CA MET A 1 -0.62 43.44 25.48
C MET A 1 -0.75 43.06 23.98
N PRO A 2 -0.57 43.93 22.94
CA PRO A 2 -0.64 43.49 21.54
C PRO A 2 0.69 42.97 20.95
N GLN A 3 1.79 43.08 21.69
CA GLN A 3 3.16 42.80 21.17
C GLN A 3 3.40 41.32 20.85
N TYR A 4 2.67 40.40 21.48
CA TYR A 4 2.80 38.96 21.27
C TYR A 4 1.81 38.41 20.23
N MET A 5 0.82 39.19 19.80
CA MET A 5 -0.24 38.69 18.92
C MET A 5 0.24 38.52 17.47
N TYR A 6 1.13 39.40 17.01
CA TYR A 6 1.75 39.34 15.69
C TYR A 6 2.73 38.17 15.50
N PRO A 7 3.69 37.89 16.41
CA PRO A 7 4.58 36.74 16.26
C PRO A 7 3.83 35.41 16.33
N LEU A 8 2.74 35.32 17.12
CA LEU A 8 1.92 34.11 17.20
C LEU A 8 1.18 33.82 15.89
N LEU A 9 0.62 34.85 15.25
CA LEU A 9 -0.01 34.71 13.93
C LEU A 9 1.00 34.28 12.85
N LEU A 10 2.22 34.84 12.87
CA LEU A 10 3.29 34.43 11.94
C LEU A 10 3.68 32.96 12.13
N ILE A 11 3.78 32.48 13.36
CA ILE A 11 4.08 31.07 13.65
C ILE A 11 2.96 30.16 13.10
N VAL A 12 1.69 30.52 13.31
CA VAL A 12 0.56 29.73 12.82
C VAL A 12 0.55 29.68 11.29
N VAL A 13 0.82 30.80 10.61
CA VAL A 13 0.93 30.82 9.14
C VAL A 13 2.09 29.96 8.66
N PHE A 14 3.25 30.04 9.33
CA PHE A 14 4.42 29.25 8.96
C PHE A 14 4.20 27.75 9.13
N VAL A 15 3.58 27.33 10.25
CA VAL A 15 3.20 25.94 10.50
C VAL A 15 2.18 25.47 9.47
N GLY A 16 1.18 26.30 9.14
CA GLY A 16 0.20 25.99 8.10
C GLY A 16 0.86 25.76 6.74
N LEU A 17 1.79 26.64 6.33
CA LEU A 17 2.54 26.49 5.08
C LEU A 17 3.43 25.24 5.07
N LEU A 18 4.04 24.90 6.20
CA LEU A 18 4.83 23.68 6.35
C LEU A 18 3.97 22.42 6.17
N LEU A 19 2.78 22.38 6.76
CA LEU A 19 1.87 21.23 6.60
C LEU A 19 1.43 21.07 5.14
N VAL A 20 1.11 22.18 4.46
CA VAL A 20 0.74 22.16 3.04
C VAL A 20 1.91 21.68 2.17
N SER A 21 3.14 22.16 2.42
CA SER A 21 4.30 21.75 1.62
C SER A 21 4.64 20.27 1.80
N VAL A 22 4.52 19.74 3.02
CA VAL A 22 4.69 18.31 3.31
C VAL A 22 3.63 17.48 2.60
N ALA A 23 2.36 17.89 2.68
CA ALA A 23 1.26 17.18 2.00
C ALA A 23 1.46 17.11 0.48
N VAL A 24 1.86 18.23 -0.13
CA VAL A 24 2.15 18.28 -1.58
C VAL A 24 3.36 17.39 -1.93
N SER A 25 4.41 17.41 -1.10
CA SER A 25 5.59 16.56 -1.31
C SER A 25 5.23 15.07 -1.27
N ILE A 26 4.47 14.64 -0.27
CA ILE A 26 3.97 13.25 -0.15
C ILE A 26 3.13 12.86 -1.37
N TYR A 27 2.21 13.74 -1.79
CA TYR A 27 1.36 13.50 -2.96
C TYR A 27 2.18 13.30 -4.24
N LEU A 28 3.17 14.16 -4.49
CA LEU A 28 4.05 14.03 -5.64
C LEU A 28 4.89 12.75 -5.59
N TRP A 29 5.36 12.37 -4.40
CA TRP A 29 6.09 11.13 -4.18
C TRP A 29 5.25 9.89 -4.49
N LEU A 30 4.02 9.83 -3.96
CA LEU A 30 3.08 8.74 -4.25
C LEU A 30 2.78 8.62 -5.74
N ARG A 31 2.55 9.76 -6.41
CA ARG A 31 2.32 9.78 -7.86
C ARG A 31 3.54 9.32 -8.66
N HIS A 32 4.75 9.61 -8.19
CA HIS A 32 5.96 9.12 -8.81
C HIS A 32 6.11 7.61 -8.62
N LEU A 33 5.86 7.10 -7.41
CA LEU A 33 5.89 5.67 -7.11
C LEU A 33 4.89 4.90 -7.97
N ASP A 34 3.65 5.37 -8.08
CA ASP A 34 2.63 4.73 -8.91
C ASP A 34 3.08 4.61 -10.39
N LYS A 35 3.69 5.67 -10.95
CA LYS A 35 4.26 5.62 -12.30
C LYS A 35 5.40 4.61 -12.43
N VAL A 36 6.25 4.49 -11.42
CA VAL A 36 7.36 3.53 -11.41
C VAL A 36 6.82 2.10 -11.32
N PHE A 37 5.85 1.84 -10.44
CA PHE A 37 5.25 0.52 -10.30
C PHE A 37 4.56 0.06 -11.59
N ARG A 38 3.92 0.96 -12.33
CA ARG A 38 3.24 0.68 -13.62
C ARG A 38 4.17 0.76 -14.84
N THR A 39 5.48 0.72 -14.66
CA THR A 39 6.42 0.74 -15.78
C THR A 39 6.36 -0.59 -16.53
N CYS A 40 6.13 -0.52 -17.84
CA CYS A 40 6.12 -1.71 -18.67
C CYS A 40 7.54 -2.30 -18.78
N PRO A 41 7.74 -3.59 -18.52
CA PRO A 41 9.06 -4.22 -18.62
C PRO A 41 9.58 -4.32 -20.06
N ALA A 42 8.68 -4.37 -21.06
CA ALA A 42 9.08 -4.50 -22.46
C ALA A 42 9.49 -3.16 -23.11
N CYS A 43 8.69 -2.11 -22.94
CA CYS A 43 8.93 -0.82 -23.60
C CYS A 43 9.50 0.27 -22.68
N THR A 44 9.64 -0.01 -21.37
CA THR A 44 10.14 0.92 -20.34
C THR A 44 9.33 2.21 -20.17
N VAL A 45 8.15 2.30 -20.80
CA VAL A 45 7.23 3.43 -20.64
C VAL A 45 6.64 3.41 -19.23
N ARG A 46 6.83 4.53 -18.50
CA ARG A 46 6.35 4.71 -17.11
C ARG A 46 4.86 5.04 -17.09
N GLY A 47 4.12 4.43 -16.16
CA GLY A 47 2.69 4.70 -15.97
C GLY A 47 1.77 4.13 -17.07
N ALA A 48 2.26 3.20 -17.90
CA ALA A 48 1.49 2.63 -19.00
C ALA A 48 0.81 1.31 -18.67
N GLY A 49 1.08 0.73 -17.50
CA GLY A 49 0.42 -0.48 -17.01
C GLY A 49 -0.97 -0.20 -16.43
N GLU A 50 -1.99 -0.78 -17.04
CA GLU A 50 -3.33 -0.90 -16.45
C GLU A 50 -3.52 -2.28 -15.83
N ILE A 51 -4.08 -2.32 -14.63
CA ILE A 51 -4.48 -3.57 -13.97
C ILE A 51 -5.74 -4.06 -14.68
N LYS A 52 -5.66 -5.25 -15.29
CA LYS A 52 -6.80 -5.88 -15.95
C LYS A 52 -7.58 -6.75 -14.98
N ASP A 53 -6.87 -7.59 -14.24
CA ASP A 53 -7.47 -8.55 -13.32
C ASP A 53 -6.56 -8.72 -12.09
N VAL A 54 -7.19 -8.95 -10.94
CA VAL A 54 -6.54 -9.34 -9.69
C VAL A 54 -7.11 -10.71 -9.33
N VAL A 55 -6.24 -11.73 -9.33
CA VAL A 55 -6.63 -13.11 -9.08
C VAL A 55 -6.01 -13.55 -7.75
N GLU A 56 -6.85 -14.02 -6.82
CA GLU A 56 -6.39 -14.72 -5.62
C GLU A 56 -6.08 -16.17 -6.01
N ILE A 57 -4.81 -16.56 -5.97
CA ILE A 57 -4.34 -17.86 -6.45
C ILE A 57 -4.45 -18.90 -5.35
N GLU A 58 -3.99 -18.54 -4.15
CA GLU A 58 -3.78 -19.48 -3.07
C GLU A 58 -3.90 -18.78 -1.72
N ARG A 59 -4.70 -19.37 -0.83
CA ARG A 59 -4.84 -18.92 0.55
C ARG A 59 -4.40 -20.04 1.46
N THR A 60 -3.22 -19.90 2.03
CA THR A 60 -2.73 -20.82 3.04
C THR A 60 -3.01 -20.25 4.42
N SER A 61 -3.41 -21.12 5.34
CA SER A 61 -3.61 -20.75 6.74
C SER A 61 -2.83 -21.71 7.62
N GLU A 62 -1.85 -21.18 8.33
CA GLU A 62 -1.03 -21.94 9.27
C GLU A 62 -1.28 -21.43 10.69
N VAL A 63 -1.40 -22.34 11.65
CA VAL A 63 -1.50 -21.98 13.06
C VAL A 63 -0.12 -22.12 13.69
N ASP A 64 0.49 -20.99 14.04
CA ASP A 64 1.76 -20.98 14.77
C ASP A 64 1.49 -21.26 16.26
N TYR A 65 1.79 -22.49 16.68
CA TYR A 65 1.71 -22.96 18.07
C TYR A 65 2.98 -22.67 18.88
N ASN A 66 4.04 -22.12 18.27
CA ASN A 66 5.35 -21.96 18.88
C ASN A 66 5.49 -20.69 19.74
N ARG A 67 4.39 -19.94 19.96
CA ARG A 67 4.34 -18.73 20.79
C ARG A 67 3.38 -18.90 21.96
N ASP A 68 3.57 -18.09 23.01
CA ASP A 68 2.73 -18.06 24.23
C ASP A 68 1.21 -17.97 23.97
N PHE A 69 0.82 -17.46 22.79
CA PHE A 69 -0.55 -17.46 22.30
C PHE A 69 -0.57 -17.96 20.86
N PRO A 70 -1.41 -18.96 20.51
CA PRO A 70 -1.53 -19.44 19.14
C PRO A 70 -2.01 -18.32 18.22
N ARG A 71 -1.36 -18.20 17.05
CA ARG A 71 -1.72 -17.20 16.03
C ARG A 71 -2.05 -17.92 14.73
N LEU A 72 -3.13 -17.48 14.10
CA LEU A 72 -3.45 -17.91 12.75
C LEU A 72 -2.74 -16.96 11.79
N ILE A 73 -1.77 -17.47 11.05
CA ILE A 73 -1.08 -16.79 9.97
C ILE A 73 -1.82 -17.16 8.69
N VAL A 74 -2.49 -16.20 8.08
CA VAL A 74 -3.15 -16.36 6.79
C VAL A 74 -2.27 -15.70 5.75
N THR A 75 -1.69 -16.50 4.85
CA THR A 75 -0.91 -15.99 3.73
C THR A 75 -1.75 -16.12 2.46
N THR A 76 -2.09 -14.98 1.87
CA THR A 76 -2.86 -14.90 0.63
C THR A 76 -1.92 -14.52 -0.52
N HIS A 77 -1.94 -15.31 -1.58
CA HIS A 77 -1.18 -15.10 -2.80
C HIS A 77 -2.07 -14.41 -3.84
N PHE A 78 -1.65 -13.22 -4.25
CA PHE A 78 -2.35 -12.43 -5.27
C PHE A 78 -1.50 -12.34 -6.54
N GLU A 79 -2.17 -12.47 -7.68
CA GLU A 79 -1.64 -12.21 -9.01
C GLU A 79 -2.35 -11.01 -9.61
N ASP A 80 -1.60 -9.92 -9.80
CA ASP A 80 -2.06 -8.79 -10.59
C ASP A 80 -1.63 -8.97 -12.05
N HIS A 81 -2.61 -9.00 -12.96
CA HIS A 81 -2.37 -8.99 -14.40
C HIS A 81 -2.37 -7.54 -14.90
N TYR A 82 -1.24 -7.11 -15.46
CA TYR A 82 -1.06 -5.80 -16.06
C TYR A 82 -1.01 -5.90 -17.58
N ALA A 83 -1.53 -4.89 -18.27
CA ALA A 83 -1.34 -4.70 -19.71
C ALA A 83 -0.81 -3.30 -20.03
N CYS A 84 0.16 -3.20 -20.93
CA CYS A 84 0.70 -1.94 -21.38
C CYS A 84 -0.20 -1.29 -22.44
N ASN A 85 -0.71 -0.09 -22.18
CA ASN A 85 -1.48 0.66 -23.18
C ASN A 85 -0.65 1.10 -24.39
N SER A 86 0.67 1.23 -24.24
CA SER A 86 1.54 1.73 -25.31
C SER A 86 2.02 0.64 -26.27
N CYS A 87 2.38 -0.54 -25.77
CA CYS A 87 2.94 -1.62 -26.59
C CYS A 87 2.12 -2.92 -26.57
N GLY A 88 1.03 -2.98 -25.79
CA GLY A 88 0.19 -4.17 -25.65
C GLY A 88 0.81 -5.31 -24.85
N HIS A 89 2.05 -5.18 -24.35
CA HIS A 89 2.70 -6.20 -23.55
C HIS A 89 1.94 -6.45 -22.24
N ALA A 90 1.61 -7.71 -21.96
CA ALA A 90 0.99 -8.13 -20.71
C ALA A 90 2.05 -8.75 -19.78
N TRP A 91 1.99 -8.42 -18.50
CA TRP A 91 2.86 -9.01 -17.48
C TRP A 91 2.09 -9.22 -16.18
N THR A 92 2.55 -10.16 -15.37
CA THR A 92 2.00 -10.45 -14.05
C THR A 92 2.93 -10.00 -12.95
N ARG A 93 2.35 -9.59 -11.82
CA ARG A 93 3.09 -9.51 -10.55
C ARG A 93 2.39 -10.32 -9.49
N THR A 94 3.19 -11.15 -8.83
CA THR A 94 2.79 -11.92 -7.66
C THR A 94 3.17 -11.16 -6.39
N PHE A 95 2.25 -11.02 -5.45
CA PHE A 95 2.56 -10.54 -4.11
C PHE A 95 1.87 -11.39 -3.04
N HIS A 96 2.48 -11.43 -1.86
CA HIS A 96 1.98 -12.18 -0.72
C HIS A 96 1.51 -11.20 0.35
N GLU A 97 0.24 -11.30 0.75
CA GLU A 97 -0.28 -10.63 1.92
C GLU A 97 -0.28 -11.62 3.08
N THR A 98 0.35 -11.25 4.21
CA THR A 98 0.34 -12.08 5.42
C THR A 98 -0.46 -11.38 6.50
N GLU A 99 -1.62 -11.95 6.83
CA GLU A 99 -2.50 -11.45 7.89
C GLU A 99 -2.33 -12.31 9.15
N VAL A 100 -2.01 -11.69 10.29
CA VAL A 100 -1.83 -12.40 11.56
C VAL A 100 -3.06 -12.17 12.45
N LYS A 101 -3.87 -13.21 12.64
CA LYS A 101 -5.06 -13.18 13.50
C LYS A 101 -4.78 -13.87 14.83
N ARG A 102 -5.42 -13.35 15.89
CA ARG A 102 -5.47 -14.05 17.18
C ARG A 102 -6.33 -15.30 16.99
N TYR A 103 -5.78 -16.48 17.26
CA TYR A 103 -6.55 -17.71 17.18
C TYR A 103 -7.61 -17.72 18.30
N ARG A 104 -8.85 -17.39 17.97
CA ARG A 104 -10.01 -17.76 18.80
C ARG A 104 -10.37 -19.16 18.35
N GLY A 105 -9.97 -20.17 19.13
CA GLY A 105 -10.43 -21.53 18.87
C GLY A 105 -11.94 -21.54 18.72
N SER A 106 -12.44 -21.98 17.57
CA SER A 106 -13.87 -22.20 17.40
C SER A 106 -14.24 -23.39 18.27
N ALA A 107 -14.89 -23.11 19.39
CA ALA A 107 -15.71 -24.09 20.06
C ALA A 107 -16.93 -24.34 19.16
N THR A 108 -16.76 -25.17 18.13
CA THR A 108 -17.85 -25.91 17.48
C THR A 108 -17.78 -27.30 18.12
N GLU A 109 -18.47 -27.43 19.27
CA GLU A 109 -19.76 -28.13 19.39
C GLU A 109 -19.63 -29.61 18.99
N ILE A 110 -19.50 -30.45 20.04
CA ILE A 110 -19.82 -31.89 20.02
C ILE A 110 -21.23 -32.01 20.58
#